data_AF-A0A2Z4V8L0-F1
#
_entry.id   AF-A0A2Z4V8L0-F1
#
_cell.length_a   1.000
_cell.length_b   1.000
_cell.length_c   1.000
_cell.angle_alpha   90.00
_cell.angle_beta   90.00
_cell.angle_gamma   90.00
#
_symmetry.space_group_name_H-M   'P 1'
#
loop_
_entity.id
_entity.type
_entity.pdbx_description
1 polymer ?
#
loop_
_entity_poly.entity_id
_entity_poly.type
_entity_poly.pdbx_seq_one_letter_code
_entity_poly.pdbx_strand_id
1 'polypeptide(L)'
;MTADPTNRPRSGFALDVVGIGALNLDYITHVDRNASPDRRPLTTRIAELLDGEAPVPEWGTETAVDEATVFAALEAINTSTLQTSLGGSAYNAVNVLAQLQLGLNLGYVGVAGRVPGPGLSAIDQLRGLGVDHPFVFRDDDHLCGICFSLTEDGDRTLLTHAGANSAMADHLARSFDEVVAYLATARVVHVTSFLDDRTPAALLATLRAVKEASPATLISFDPGHVWCTLPTEEVLGICGLTAYLMLNHREFHELGRRNGGDTDEDIAGHLLQGLANDRSVIVVKRRTGIHVWRSENGKAVEDFHPQIVLADDQIEDATGAGDVFAAGLLAVLTSDRLQVELGSLLGMTLARHKLRYVGSHGHGGLAAVTKDFIRSHDAARRAAALPAGVFIAHGRSPEWLAVKSFVERRFGLPVYSFESDSWGSRPVTEALTDYLQRCSFAICVLTAEDATGDGQLVARQNVIHEIGLFQGHYGFDRVIVLAEDGCESVPLPAEPYTSTFPRHAIDRTFWYLDRALQNQGFSHI
;
A
#
# COMPACT_ATOMS: atom_id res chain seq x y z
N MET A 1 -36.19 -19.30 -11.40
CA MET A 1 -35.32 -18.18 -11.81
C MET A 1 -34.97 -17.39 -10.55
N THR A 2 -33.92 -17.80 -9.86
CA THR A 2 -33.42 -17.12 -8.66
C THR A 2 -32.18 -16.35 -9.08
N ALA A 3 -32.30 -15.03 -9.13
CA ALA A 3 -31.16 -14.14 -9.36
C ALA A 3 -30.29 -14.13 -8.10
N ASP A 4 -29.03 -14.53 -8.27
CA ASP A 4 -27.98 -14.48 -7.27
C ASP A 4 -27.67 -13.01 -6.88
N PRO A 5 -27.66 -12.64 -5.58
CA PRO A 5 -27.44 -11.25 -5.14
C PRO A 5 -25.99 -10.76 -5.29
N THR A 6 -25.06 -11.58 -5.78
CA THR A 6 -23.63 -11.25 -5.84
C THR A 6 -23.22 -10.38 -7.03
N ASN A 7 -24.11 -10.10 -7.99
CA ASN A 7 -23.76 -9.37 -9.20
C ASN A 7 -24.09 -7.86 -9.09
N ARG A 8 -23.30 -7.12 -8.31
CA ARG A 8 -23.12 -5.67 -8.52
C ARG A 8 -21.88 -5.48 -9.39
N PRO A 9 -21.88 -4.51 -10.32
CA PRO A 9 -20.82 -4.37 -11.30
C PRO A 9 -19.48 -4.11 -10.60
N ARG A 10 -18.56 -5.06 -10.72
CA ARG A 10 -17.13 -4.80 -10.54
C ARG A 10 -16.74 -3.68 -11.53
N SER A 11 -15.74 -2.87 -11.21
CA SER A 11 -15.16 -1.92 -12.17
C SER A 11 -14.97 -2.62 -13.52
N GLY A 12 -15.15 -1.92 -14.65
CA GLY A 12 -15.24 -2.54 -15.99
C GLY A 12 -14.00 -3.31 -16.48
N PHE A 13 -13.02 -3.57 -15.61
CA PHE A 13 -11.81 -4.34 -15.84
C PHE A 13 -12.00 -5.80 -15.41
N ALA A 14 -11.43 -6.74 -16.17
CA ALA A 14 -11.44 -8.16 -15.82
C ALA A 14 -10.37 -8.49 -14.77
N LEU A 15 -9.25 -7.76 -14.81
CA LEU A 15 -8.11 -7.94 -13.91
C LEU A 15 -7.82 -6.63 -13.16
N ASP A 16 -7.50 -6.75 -11.88
CA ASP A 16 -7.16 -5.62 -11.03
C ASP A 16 -5.71 -5.18 -11.24
N VAL A 17 -4.79 -6.15 -11.24
CA VAL A 17 -3.36 -5.94 -11.48
C VAL A 17 -2.82 -7.05 -12.36
N VAL A 18 -2.08 -6.68 -13.41
CA VAL A 18 -1.23 -7.62 -14.15
C VAL A 18 0.23 -7.22 -13.99
N GLY A 19 1.05 -8.11 -13.44
CA GLY A 19 2.50 -7.94 -13.40
C GLY A 19 3.14 -8.35 -14.72
N ILE A 20 4.13 -7.58 -15.18
CA ILE A 20 5.00 -7.94 -16.28
C ILE A 20 6.45 -7.69 -15.88
N GLY A 21 7.24 -8.76 -15.82
CA GLY A 21 8.62 -8.69 -15.37
C GLY A 21 9.33 -10.03 -15.48
N ALA A 22 10.62 -10.02 -15.13
CA ALA A 22 11.46 -11.20 -15.12
C ALA A 22 11.00 -12.22 -14.05
N LEU A 23 11.09 -13.50 -14.37
CA LEU A 23 10.96 -14.61 -13.43
C LEU A 23 12.33 -15.20 -13.16
N ASN A 24 12.81 -15.00 -11.94
CA ASN A 24 14.16 -15.39 -11.52
C ASN A 24 14.13 -16.50 -10.47
N LEU A 25 15.26 -17.19 -10.33
CA LEU A 25 15.63 -17.93 -9.14
C LEU A 25 16.66 -17.09 -8.37
N ASP A 26 16.28 -16.68 -7.17
CA ASP A 26 17.10 -15.89 -6.28
C ASP A 26 17.94 -16.82 -5.41
N TYR A 27 19.23 -16.56 -5.38
CA TYR A 27 20.21 -17.20 -4.51
C TYR A 27 20.71 -16.18 -3.50
N ILE A 28 20.34 -16.35 -2.25
CA ILE A 28 20.60 -15.37 -1.19
C ILE A 28 21.66 -15.94 -0.24
N THR A 29 22.69 -15.14 0.03
CA THR A 29 23.73 -15.48 1.00
C THR A 29 24.14 -14.26 1.83
N HIS A 30 24.38 -14.50 3.11
CA HIS A 30 24.93 -13.51 4.04
C HIS A 30 26.31 -13.97 4.48
N VAL A 31 27.33 -13.12 4.29
CA VAL A 31 28.70 -13.44 4.68
C VAL A 31 29.11 -12.58 5.86
N ASP A 32 29.27 -13.20 7.03
CA ASP A 32 29.95 -12.59 8.16
C ASP A 32 31.45 -12.88 8.06
N ARG A 33 32.24 -11.83 7.79
CA ARG A 33 33.70 -11.92 7.61
C ARG A 33 34.41 -12.45 8.86
N ASN A 34 33.81 -12.32 10.04
CA ASN A 34 34.39 -12.82 11.28
C ASN A 34 34.16 -14.32 11.50
N ALA A 35 33.17 -14.91 10.81
CA ALA A 35 32.79 -16.32 10.94
C ALA A 35 33.31 -17.21 9.80
N SER A 36 33.79 -16.64 8.69
CA SER A 36 34.28 -17.40 7.53
C SER A 36 35.70 -17.97 7.74
N PRO A 37 35.96 -19.26 7.42
CA PRO A 37 37.29 -19.85 7.48
C PRO A 37 38.25 -19.29 6.40
N ASP A 38 37.73 -18.80 5.26
CA ASP A 38 38.48 -17.99 4.30
C ASP A 38 38.19 -16.50 4.58
N ARG A 39 39.23 -15.76 4.99
CA ARG A 39 39.14 -14.33 5.36
C ARG A 39 39.22 -13.39 4.16
N ARG A 40 39.43 -13.92 2.94
CA ARG A 40 39.43 -13.09 1.72
C ARG A 40 38.00 -12.62 1.41
N PRO A 41 37.82 -11.36 0.98
CA PRO A 41 36.51 -10.86 0.56
C PRO A 41 35.88 -11.77 -0.49
N LEU A 42 34.58 -12.04 -0.39
CA LEU A 42 33.92 -12.90 -1.39
C LEU A 42 34.03 -12.28 -2.79
N THR A 43 34.00 -10.96 -2.88
CA THR A 43 34.24 -10.18 -4.09
C THR A 43 35.57 -10.53 -4.79
N THR A 44 36.63 -10.75 -4.01
CA THR A 44 37.95 -11.16 -4.53
C THR A 44 37.92 -12.61 -5.03
N ARG A 45 37.22 -13.50 -4.30
CA ARG A 45 37.10 -14.92 -4.67
C ARG A 45 36.28 -15.10 -5.95
N ILE A 46 35.25 -14.28 -6.15
CA ILE A 46 34.49 -14.22 -7.40
C ILE A 46 35.41 -13.75 -8.52
N ALA A 47 36.11 -12.63 -8.33
CA ALA A 47 37.02 -12.08 -9.35
C ALA A 47 38.16 -13.05 -9.74
N GLU A 48 38.64 -13.90 -8.82
CA GLU A 48 39.64 -14.94 -9.11
C GLU A 48 39.10 -16.09 -9.97
N LEU A 49 37.78 -16.33 -9.96
CA LEU A 49 37.11 -17.34 -10.77
C LEU A 49 36.68 -16.82 -12.14
N LEU A 50 36.69 -15.51 -12.34
CA LEU A 50 36.41 -14.88 -13.63
C LEU A 50 37.66 -14.94 -14.52
N ASP A 51 37.47 -15.28 -15.79
CA ASP A 51 38.53 -15.13 -16.79
C ASP A 51 38.92 -13.65 -16.90
N GLY A 52 40.22 -13.36 -17.11
CA GLY A 52 40.79 -12.00 -17.07
C GLY A 52 40.23 -10.98 -18.08
N GLU A 53 39.30 -11.39 -18.96
CA GLU A 53 38.57 -10.53 -19.91
C GLU A 53 37.15 -10.17 -19.44
N ALA A 54 36.62 -10.81 -18.39
CA ALA A 54 35.27 -10.55 -17.88
C ALA A 54 35.21 -9.23 -17.09
N PRO A 55 34.19 -8.39 -17.30
CA PRO A 55 34.04 -7.14 -16.56
C PRO A 55 33.78 -7.43 -15.07
N VAL A 56 34.57 -6.77 -14.20
CA VAL A 56 34.38 -6.86 -12.74
C VAL A 56 33.06 -6.14 -12.38
N PRO A 57 32.13 -6.79 -11.65
CA PRO A 57 30.87 -6.16 -11.26
C PRO A 57 31.07 -4.92 -10.36
N GLU A 58 30.13 -3.97 -10.42
CA GLU A 58 30.06 -2.90 -9.44
C GLU A 58 29.44 -3.46 -8.14
N TRP A 59 30.21 -3.42 -7.05
CA TRP A 59 29.74 -3.91 -5.75
C TRP A 59 28.81 -2.90 -5.09
N GLY A 60 27.80 -3.38 -4.37
CA GLY A 60 26.79 -2.54 -3.70
C GLY A 60 25.64 -2.10 -4.61
N THR A 61 25.51 -2.68 -5.82
CA THR A 61 24.49 -2.34 -6.81
C THR A 61 23.81 -3.58 -7.40
N GLU A 62 22.82 -3.37 -8.27
CA GLU A 62 22.28 -4.40 -9.15
C GLU A 62 22.93 -4.35 -10.52
N THR A 63 23.68 -5.40 -10.86
CA THR A 63 24.42 -5.48 -12.11
C THR A 63 23.93 -6.65 -12.96
N ALA A 64 23.66 -6.37 -14.24
CA ALA A 64 23.44 -7.42 -15.24
C ALA A 64 24.77 -8.11 -15.57
N VAL A 65 24.81 -9.44 -15.46
CA VAL A 65 26.03 -10.22 -15.69
C VAL A 65 25.80 -11.36 -16.69
N ASP A 66 26.89 -11.85 -17.29
CA ASP A 66 26.84 -13.03 -18.12
C ASP A 66 26.70 -14.33 -17.29
N GLU A 67 26.42 -15.43 -17.99
CA GLU A 67 26.20 -16.74 -17.39
C GLU A 67 27.44 -17.22 -16.62
N ALA A 68 28.63 -17.04 -17.19
CA ALA A 68 29.89 -17.44 -16.57
C ALA A 68 30.11 -16.72 -15.23
N THR A 69 29.83 -15.42 -15.17
CA THR A 69 30.02 -14.58 -13.98
C THR A 69 29.08 -14.97 -12.85
N VAL A 70 27.80 -15.22 -13.15
CA VAL A 70 26.85 -15.62 -12.10
C VAL A 70 27.16 -17.03 -11.57
N PHE A 71 27.59 -17.96 -12.42
CA PHE A 71 28.00 -19.29 -11.96
C PHE A 71 29.32 -19.27 -11.19
N ALA A 72 30.28 -18.44 -11.58
CA ALA A 72 31.49 -18.20 -10.78
C ALA A 72 31.13 -17.65 -9.39
N ALA A 73 30.14 -16.76 -9.29
CA ALA A 73 29.64 -16.26 -8.01
C ALA A 73 29.01 -17.37 -7.15
N LEU A 74 28.22 -18.25 -7.76
CA LEU A 74 27.64 -19.42 -7.10
C LEU A 74 28.69 -20.47 -6.69
N GLU A 75 29.77 -20.63 -7.45
CA GLU A 75 30.88 -21.54 -7.12
C GLU A 75 31.76 -20.97 -5.99
N ALA A 76 31.88 -19.64 -5.90
CA ALA A 76 32.65 -18.98 -4.86
C ALA A 76 32.03 -19.15 -3.45
N ILE A 77 30.78 -19.56 -3.32
CA ILE A 77 30.09 -19.64 -2.03
C ILE A 77 29.98 -21.07 -1.50
N ASN A 78 29.84 -21.17 -0.17
CA ASN A 78 29.52 -22.45 0.44
C ASN A 78 28.03 -22.74 0.24
N THR A 79 27.69 -23.81 -0.48
CA THR A 79 26.31 -24.20 -0.78
C THR A 79 25.45 -24.42 0.48
N SER A 80 26.04 -24.68 1.65
CA SER A 80 25.29 -24.87 2.90
C SER A 80 24.68 -23.58 3.47
N THR A 81 25.13 -22.40 3.03
CA THR A 81 24.59 -21.09 3.48
C THR A 81 23.66 -20.46 2.46
N LEU A 82 23.42 -21.15 1.34
CA LEU A 82 22.68 -20.62 0.22
C LEU A 82 21.19 -20.88 0.37
N GLN A 83 20.40 -19.80 0.44
CA GLN A 83 18.95 -19.87 0.39
C GLN A 83 18.47 -19.68 -1.05
N THR A 84 17.42 -20.42 -1.42
CA THR A 84 16.84 -20.36 -2.76
C THR A 84 15.36 -20.00 -2.70
N SER A 85 14.94 -19.06 -3.53
CA SER A 85 13.54 -18.64 -3.67
C SER A 85 13.24 -18.22 -5.10
N LEU A 86 11.98 -18.32 -5.51
CA LEU A 86 11.53 -17.67 -6.75
C LEU A 86 11.50 -16.16 -6.54
N GLY A 87 11.91 -15.41 -7.56
CA GLY A 87 12.08 -13.97 -7.49
C GLY A 87 11.81 -13.24 -8.80
N GLY A 88 12.21 -11.97 -8.81
CA GLY A 88 11.84 -10.98 -9.82
C GLY A 88 10.84 -9.97 -9.26
N SER A 89 11.09 -8.68 -9.46
CA SER A 89 10.37 -7.61 -8.76
C SER A 89 8.86 -7.61 -9.02
N ALA A 90 8.42 -7.69 -10.29
CA ALA A 90 6.99 -7.78 -10.60
C ALA A 90 6.35 -9.05 -10.01
N TYR A 91 7.09 -10.15 -9.99
CA TYR A 91 6.62 -11.42 -9.43
C TYR A 91 6.43 -11.33 -7.93
N ASN A 92 7.40 -10.77 -7.21
CA ASN A 92 7.31 -10.54 -5.78
C ASN A 92 6.13 -9.64 -5.42
N ALA A 93 5.91 -8.55 -6.15
CA ALA A 93 4.77 -7.66 -5.93
C ALA A 93 3.42 -8.38 -6.11
N VAL A 94 3.26 -9.18 -7.18
CA VAL A 94 2.04 -9.96 -7.42
C VAL A 94 1.86 -11.09 -6.41
N ASN A 95 2.93 -11.76 -6.01
CA ASN A 95 2.93 -12.78 -4.96
C ASN A 95 2.44 -12.22 -3.62
N VAL A 96 2.93 -11.04 -3.22
CA VAL A 96 2.46 -10.33 -2.01
C VAL A 96 0.99 -9.95 -2.16
N LEU A 97 0.58 -9.36 -3.28
CA LEU A 97 -0.82 -9.01 -3.54
C LEU A 97 -1.77 -10.20 -3.40
N ALA A 98 -1.37 -11.37 -3.91
CA ALA A 98 -2.16 -12.59 -3.81
C ALA A 98 -2.32 -13.05 -2.34
N GLN A 99 -1.24 -12.95 -1.56
CA GLN A 99 -1.23 -13.33 -0.13
C GLN A 99 -2.03 -12.37 0.76
N LEU A 100 -2.25 -11.11 0.35
CA LEU A 100 -3.10 -10.17 1.09
C LEU A 100 -4.59 -10.59 1.11
N GLN A 101 -5.01 -11.54 0.27
CA GLN A 101 -6.37 -12.09 0.23
C GLN A 101 -7.48 -11.03 0.10
N LEU A 102 -7.19 -9.94 -0.62
CA LEU A 102 -8.12 -8.82 -0.83
C LEU A 102 -9.21 -9.12 -1.87
N GLY A 103 -9.24 -10.34 -2.42
CA GLY A 103 -10.17 -10.74 -3.47
C GLY A 103 -9.89 -10.10 -4.83
N LEU A 104 -8.64 -9.69 -5.07
CA LEU A 104 -8.19 -9.10 -6.34
C LEU A 104 -8.05 -10.18 -7.41
N ASN A 105 -8.47 -9.87 -8.64
CA ASN A 105 -8.18 -10.69 -9.82
C ASN A 105 -6.81 -10.28 -10.34
N LEU A 106 -5.81 -11.14 -10.15
CA LEU A 106 -4.43 -10.86 -10.49
C LEU A 106 -4.03 -11.61 -11.76
N GLY A 107 -3.13 -11.04 -12.54
CA GLY A 107 -2.53 -11.68 -13.69
C GLY A 107 -1.01 -11.52 -13.78
N TYR A 108 -0.37 -12.30 -14.64
CA TYR A 108 1.06 -12.21 -14.88
C TYR A 108 1.44 -12.49 -16.35
N VAL A 109 2.44 -11.76 -16.86
CA VAL A 109 3.07 -11.97 -18.17
C VAL A 109 4.58 -12.06 -17.97
N GLY A 110 5.22 -13.08 -18.55
CA GLY A 110 6.67 -13.28 -18.42
C GLY A 110 7.15 -14.56 -19.10
N VAL A 111 8.41 -14.93 -18.86
CA VAL A 111 9.00 -16.18 -19.35
C VAL A 111 9.49 -17.02 -18.17
N ALA A 112 8.95 -18.22 -18.03
CA ALA A 112 9.34 -19.19 -17.02
C ALA A 112 10.33 -20.19 -17.64
N GLY A 113 11.62 -20.00 -17.36
CA GLY A 113 12.67 -20.97 -17.70
C GLY A 113 12.72 -22.16 -16.76
N ARG A 114 13.53 -23.17 -17.11
CA ARG A 114 13.75 -24.35 -16.29
C ARG A 114 14.50 -23.99 -15.00
N VAL A 115 13.90 -24.27 -13.85
CA VAL A 115 14.54 -24.10 -12.54
C VAL A 115 15.43 -25.32 -12.25
N PRO A 116 16.71 -25.13 -11.87
CA PRO A 116 17.57 -26.25 -11.49
C PRO A 116 17.16 -26.86 -10.14
N GLY A 117 17.05 -28.19 -10.10
CA GLY A 117 16.68 -28.94 -8.91
C GLY A 117 15.16 -29.14 -8.72
N PRO A 118 14.75 -30.02 -7.80
CA PRO A 118 13.34 -30.31 -7.57
C PRO A 118 12.68 -29.24 -6.68
N GLY A 119 11.40 -28.94 -6.94
CA GLY A 119 10.51 -28.32 -5.95
C GLY A 119 10.11 -26.86 -6.17
N LEU A 120 10.73 -26.14 -7.12
CA LEU A 120 10.36 -24.77 -7.45
C LEU A 120 9.89 -24.65 -8.90
N SER A 121 8.76 -23.96 -9.11
CA SER A 121 8.15 -23.74 -10.41
C SER A 121 7.29 -22.47 -10.34
N ALA A 122 7.70 -21.43 -11.06
CA ALA A 122 6.97 -20.16 -11.08
C ALA A 122 5.52 -20.34 -11.55
N ILE A 123 5.31 -21.17 -12.57
CA ILE A 123 3.98 -21.50 -13.10
C ILE A 123 3.11 -22.20 -12.04
N ASP A 124 3.66 -23.19 -11.34
CA ASP A 124 2.88 -23.90 -10.31
C ASP A 124 2.58 -23.01 -9.10
N GLN A 125 3.50 -22.10 -8.75
CA GLN A 125 3.25 -21.11 -7.69
C GLN A 125 2.18 -20.09 -8.10
N LEU A 126 2.24 -19.52 -9.31
CA LEU A 126 1.19 -18.63 -9.83
C LEU A 126 -0.18 -19.33 -9.84
N ARG A 127 -0.22 -20.60 -10.27
CA ARG A 127 -1.44 -21.42 -10.24
C ARG A 127 -1.95 -21.62 -8.83
N GLY A 128 -1.07 -21.96 -7.88
CA GLY A 128 -1.43 -22.16 -6.47
C GLY A 128 -1.99 -20.89 -5.80
N LEU A 129 -1.54 -19.72 -6.24
CA LEU A 129 -2.00 -18.41 -5.79
C LEU A 129 -3.26 -17.91 -6.51
N GLY A 130 -3.74 -18.64 -7.53
CA GLY A 130 -4.90 -18.22 -8.33
C GLY A 130 -4.62 -17.00 -9.22
N VAL A 131 -3.35 -16.74 -9.57
CA VAL A 131 -2.97 -15.67 -10.50
C VAL A 131 -3.19 -16.15 -11.94
N ASP A 132 -3.86 -15.36 -12.77
CA ASP A 132 -4.09 -15.65 -14.19
C ASP A 132 -2.77 -15.51 -14.99
N HIS A 133 -2.34 -16.57 -15.67
CA HIS A 133 -0.99 -16.64 -16.29
C HIS A 133 -0.94 -17.28 -17.69
N PRO A 134 -1.92 -17.09 -18.60
CA PRO A 134 -1.91 -17.70 -19.93
C PRO A 134 -0.76 -17.18 -20.81
N PHE A 135 -0.21 -16.00 -20.49
CA PHE A 135 0.92 -15.39 -21.20
C PHE A 135 2.24 -15.50 -20.43
N VAL A 136 2.35 -16.48 -19.52
CA VAL A 136 3.65 -16.92 -19.02
C VAL A 136 4.18 -18.01 -19.94
N PHE A 137 5.13 -17.65 -20.80
CA PHE A 137 5.75 -18.60 -21.73
C PHE A 137 6.65 -19.56 -20.96
N ARG A 138 6.45 -20.85 -21.15
CA ARG A 138 7.31 -21.90 -20.58
C ARG A 138 8.45 -22.20 -21.54
N ASP A 139 9.68 -21.94 -21.11
CA ASP A 139 10.90 -22.29 -21.82
C ASP A 139 11.58 -23.47 -21.11
N ASP A 140 11.38 -24.68 -21.65
CA ASP A 140 11.98 -25.90 -21.09
C ASP A 140 13.44 -26.10 -21.52
N ASP A 141 13.91 -25.35 -22.52
CA ASP A 141 15.24 -25.49 -23.11
C ASP A 141 16.29 -24.71 -22.30
N HIS A 142 15.95 -23.48 -21.87
CA HIS A 142 16.85 -22.59 -21.14
C HIS A 142 16.59 -22.59 -19.63
N LEU A 143 17.63 -22.29 -18.84
CA LEU A 143 17.46 -22.07 -17.40
C LEU A 143 16.73 -20.76 -17.14
N CYS A 144 16.00 -20.67 -16.03
CA CYS A 144 15.41 -19.41 -15.56
C CYS A 144 16.48 -18.33 -15.35
N GLY A 145 16.06 -17.06 -15.25
CA GLY A 145 16.96 -16.01 -14.78
C GLY A 145 17.50 -16.34 -13.39
N ILE A 146 18.70 -15.87 -13.09
CA ILE A 146 19.37 -16.09 -11.81
C ILE A 146 19.67 -14.73 -11.21
N CYS A 147 19.24 -14.49 -9.97
CA CYS A 147 19.66 -13.33 -9.20
C CYS A 147 20.48 -13.79 -7.99
N PHE A 148 21.78 -13.52 -8.01
CA PHE A 148 22.65 -13.78 -6.88
C PHE A 148 22.72 -12.55 -5.98
N SER A 149 22.17 -12.68 -4.76
CA SER A 149 22.12 -11.63 -3.75
C SER A 149 23.16 -11.91 -2.67
N LEU A 150 24.19 -11.07 -2.61
CA LEU A 150 25.24 -11.10 -1.60
C LEU A 150 25.09 -9.90 -0.66
N THR A 151 25.05 -10.18 0.64
CA THR A 151 25.22 -9.16 1.68
C THR A 151 26.55 -9.39 2.42
N GLU A 152 27.48 -8.44 2.33
CA GLU A 152 28.78 -8.43 3.01
C GLU A 152 28.96 -7.10 3.74
N ASP A 153 29.24 -7.12 5.05
CA ASP A 153 29.41 -5.92 5.90
C ASP A 153 28.25 -4.88 5.83
N GLY A 154 27.04 -5.31 5.47
CA GLY A 154 25.85 -4.45 5.34
C GLY A 154 25.62 -3.89 3.93
N ASP A 155 26.61 -4.00 3.04
CA ASP A 155 26.46 -3.64 1.63
C ASP A 155 25.93 -4.84 0.83
N ARG A 156 24.90 -4.59 0.02
CA ARG A 156 24.22 -5.61 -0.78
C ARG A 156 24.57 -5.48 -2.26
N THR A 157 25.05 -6.56 -2.85
CA THR A 157 25.29 -6.68 -4.29
C THR A 157 24.31 -7.67 -4.90
N LEU A 158 23.71 -7.31 -6.03
CA LEU A 158 22.88 -8.18 -6.85
C LEU A 158 23.57 -8.42 -8.19
N LEU A 159 23.88 -9.68 -8.48
CA LEU A 159 24.39 -10.09 -9.79
C LEU A 159 23.29 -10.88 -10.48
N THR A 160 22.72 -10.32 -11.53
CA THR A 160 21.55 -10.91 -12.19
C THR A 160 21.89 -11.31 -13.62
N HIS A 161 21.74 -12.60 -13.92
CA HIS A 161 21.79 -13.13 -15.27
C HIS A 161 20.37 -13.34 -15.81
N ALA A 162 20.08 -12.84 -17.01
CA ALA A 162 18.73 -12.84 -17.56
C ALA A 162 18.16 -14.25 -17.82
N GLY A 163 18.99 -15.21 -18.23
CA GLY A 163 18.57 -16.57 -18.57
C GLY A 163 17.41 -16.58 -19.60
N ALA A 164 16.41 -17.43 -19.38
CA ALA A 164 15.23 -17.52 -20.24
C ALA A 164 14.44 -16.21 -20.39
N ASN A 165 14.60 -15.23 -19.48
CA ASN A 165 13.91 -13.93 -19.62
C ASN A 165 14.30 -13.19 -20.90
N SER A 166 15.47 -13.47 -21.50
CA SER A 166 15.86 -12.89 -22.79
C SER A 166 14.96 -13.30 -23.97
N ALA A 167 14.12 -14.33 -23.80
CA ALA A 167 13.10 -14.71 -24.78
C ALA A 167 11.82 -13.85 -24.70
N MET A 168 11.73 -12.91 -23.75
CA MET A 168 10.54 -12.09 -23.52
C MET A 168 10.19 -11.24 -24.74
N ALA A 169 11.17 -10.62 -25.40
CA ALA A 169 10.95 -9.86 -26.64
C ALA A 169 10.27 -10.71 -27.73
N ASP A 170 10.76 -11.93 -27.96
CA ASP A 170 10.21 -12.84 -28.96
C ASP A 170 8.84 -13.39 -28.55
N HIS A 171 8.59 -13.56 -27.25
CA HIS A 171 7.28 -13.93 -26.71
C HIS A 171 6.24 -12.83 -26.96
N LEU A 172 6.57 -11.59 -26.61
CA LEU A 172 5.72 -10.41 -26.85
C LEU A 172 5.44 -10.23 -28.35
N ALA A 173 6.45 -10.40 -29.21
CA ALA A 173 6.27 -10.26 -30.65
C ALA A 173 5.37 -11.37 -31.24
N ARG A 174 5.51 -12.62 -30.78
CA ARG A 174 4.72 -13.76 -31.28
C ARG A 174 3.26 -13.72 -30.88
N SER A 175 2.96 -13.19 -29.69
CA SER A 175 1.61 -13.16 -29.12
C SER A 175 1.10 -11.73 -28.93
N PHE A 176 1.51 -10.81 -29.82
CA PHE A 176 1.36 -9.37 -29.61
C PHE A 176 -0.09 -8.97 -29.39
N ASP A 177 -0.98 -9.35 -30.32
CA ASP A 177 -2.39 -8.96 -30.27
C ASP A 177 -3.09 -9.56 -29.04
N GLU A 178 -2.80 -10.81 -28.71
CA GLU A 178 -3.40 -11.49 -27.55
C GLU A 178 -2.91 -10.92 -26.22
N VAL A 179 -1.62 -10.60 -26.10
CA VAL A 179 -1.04 -9.95 -24.91
C VAL A 179 -1.60 -8.54 -24.76
N VAL A 180 -1.70 -7.76 -25.84
CA VAL A 180 -2.31 -6.43 -25.80
C VAL A 180 -3.77 -6.52 -25.35
N ALA A 181 -4.55 -7.44 -25.93
CA ALA A 181 -5.94 -7.64 -25.55
C ALA A 181 -6.07 -8.03 -24.06
N TYR A 182 -5.21 -8.91 -23.57
CA TYR A 182 -5.17 -9.32 -22.17
C TYR A 182 -4.84 -8.17 -21.22
N LEU A 183 -3.74 -7.46 -21.47
CA LEU A 183 -3.29 -6.33 -20.66
C LEU A 183 -4.29 -5.17 -20.68
N ALA A 184 -4.99 -4.94 -21.79
CA ALA A 184 -6.02 -3.90 -21.90
C ALA A 184 -7.25 -4.16 -20.99
N THR A 185 -7.46 -5.40 -20.53
CA THR A 185 -8.51 -5.71 -19.55
C THR A 185 -8.11 -5.43 -18.11
N ALA A 186 -6.83 -5.12 -17.86
CA ALA A 186 -6.31 -4.83 -16.54
C ALA A 186 -6.54 -3.36 -16.17
N ARG A 187 -6.87 -3.10 -14.90
CA ARG A 187 -6.90 -1.72 -14.38
C ARG A 187 -5.49 -1.16 -14.23
N VAL A 188 -4.56 -1.95 -13.70
CA VAL A 188 -3.14 -1.58 -13.58
C VAL A 188 -2.27 -2.65 -14.20
N VAL A 189 -1.36 -2.25 -15.08
CA VAL A 189 -0.24 -3.06 -15.54
C VAL A 189 1.00 -2.58 -14.79
N HIS A 190 1.58 -3.45 -13.96
CA HIS A 190 2.79 -3.16 -13.20
C HIS A 190 4.01 -3.75 -13.91
N VAL A 191 4.89 -2.88 -14.35
CA VAL A 191 6.05 -3.17 -15.20
C VAL A 191 7.32 -3.06 -14.38
N THR A 192 8.19 -4.06 -14.46
CA THR A 192 9.56 -4.00 -13.94
C THR A 192 10.60 -4.30 -15.02
N SER A 193 11.87 -4.09 -14.72
CA SER A 193 12.95 -4.24 -15.70
C SER A 193 13.18 -5.66 -16.20
N PHE A 194 13.76 -5.72 -17.40
CA PHE A 194 14.38 -6.90 -18.00
C PHE A 194 15.83 -6.57 -18.34
N LEU A 195 16.75 -7.50 -18.06
CA LEU A 195 18.18 -7.30 -18.22
C LEU A 195 18.69 -7.84 -19.56
N ASP A 196 18.00 -7.47 -20.64
CA ASP A 196 18.39 -7.71 -22.02
C ASP A 196 18.11 -6.47 -22.89
N ASP A 197 18.70 -6.41 -24.07
CA ASP A 197 18.67 -5.27 -24.98
C ASP A 197 17.45 -5.23 -25.91
N ARG A 198 16.73 -6.35 -26.09
CA ARG A 198 15.62 -6.47 -27.05
C ARG A 198 14.26 -6.20 -26.41
N THR A 199 14.08 -6.62 -25.15
CA THR A 199 12.79 -6.53 -24.46
C THR A 199 12.27 -5.11 -24.28
N PRO A 200 13.08 -4.07 -23.97
CA PRO A 200 12.58 -2.70 -23.84
C PRO A 200 11.79 -2.22 -25.06
N ALA A 201 12.27 -2.50 -26.27
CA ALA A 201 11.60 -2.10 -27.52
C ALA A 201 10.26 -2.81 -27.72
N ALA A 202 10.24 -4.13 -27.56
CA ALA A 202 9.04 -4.94 -27.69
C ALA A 202 7.98 -4.57 -26.62
N LEU A 203 8.43 -4.32 -25.40
CA LEU A 203 7.59 -3.90 -24.29
C LEU A 203 6.99 -2.52 -24.52
N LEU A 204 7.77 -1.54 -24.97
CA LEU A 204 7.26 -0.21 -25.32
C LEU A 204 6.18 -0.29 -26.41
N ALA A 205 6.42 -1.07 -27.47
CA ALA A 205 5.44 -1.27 -28.54
C ALA A 205 4.13 -1.87 -27.99
N THR A 206 4.25 -2.88 -27.13
CA THR A 206 3.10 -3.54 -26.49
C THR A 206 2.33 -2.56 -25.60
N LEU A 207 3.02 -1.80 -24.75
CA LEU A 207 2.38 -0.84 -23.84
C LEU A 207 1.71 0.32 -24.57
N ARG A 208 2.28 0.79 -25.69
CA ARG A 208 1.62 1.77 -26.58
C ARG A 208 0.31 1.22 -27.12
N ALA A 209 0.32 0.01 -27.66
CA ALA A 209 -0.89 -0.64 -28.17
C ALA A 209 -1.93 -0.88 -27.06
N VAL A 210 -1.50 -1.22 -25.84
CA VAL A 210 -2.40 -1.31 -24.67
C VAL A 210 -3.03 0.05 -24.36
N LYS A 211 -2.26 1.14 -24.37
CA LYS A 211 -2.79 2.49 -24.14
C LYS A 211 -3.75 2.96 -25.25
N GLU A 212 -3.52 2.54 -26.49
CA GLU A 212 -4.43 2.79 -27.62
C GLU A 212 -5.74 2.00 -27.47
N ALA A 213 -5.66 0.72 -27.09
CA ALA A 213 -6.83 -0.14 -26.89
C ALA A 213 -7.63 0.21 -25.63
N SER A 214 -6.95 0.58 -24.54
CA SER A 214 -7.52 0.96 -23.25
C SER A 214 -6.78 2.16 -22.65
N PRO A 215 -7.18 3.40 -22.99
CA PRO A 215 -6.62 4.59 -22.38
C PRO A 215 -6.80 4.67 -20.85
N ALA A 216 -7.77 3.91 -20.30
CA ALA A 216 -8.07 3.85 -18.88
C ALA A 216 -7.13 2.93 -18.09
N THR A 217 -6.48 1.94 -18.74
CA THR A 217 -5.48 1.09 -18.10
C THR A 217 -4.29 1.94 -17.66
N LEU A 218 -3.95 1.85 -16.37
CA LEU A 218 -2.85 2.57 -15.76
C LEU A 218 -1.55 1.75 -15.89
N ILE A 219 -0.45 2.42 -16.20
CA ILE A 219 0.88 1.82 -16.16
C ILE A 219 1.57 2.26 -14.87
N SER A 220 1.91 1.27 -14.04
CA SER A 220 2.81 1.42 -12.89
C SER A 220 4.17 0.91 -13.30
N PHE A 221 5.24 1.68 -13.11
CA PHE A 221 6.56 1.34 -13.61
C PHE A 221 7.59 1.44 -12.49
N ASP A 222 8.32 0.36 -12.24
CA ASP A 222 9.51 0.31 -11.39
C ASP A 222 10.70 -0.13 -12.25
N PRO A 223 11.47 0.83 -12.82
CA PRO A 223 12.56 0.51 -13.76
C PRO A 223 13.75 -0.21 -13.11
N GLY A 224 13.87 -0.23 -11.79
CA GLY A 224 15.06 -0.75 -11.10
C GLY A 224 16.34 -0.01 -11.48
N HIS A 225 17.47 -0.46 -10.93
CA HIS A 225 18.73 0.28 -11.02
C HIS A 225 19.29 0.32 -12.45
N VAL A 226 19.31 -0.81 -13.17
CA VAL A 226 19.96 -0.90 -14.51
C VAL A 226 19.31 0.06 -15.52
N TRP A 227 17.98 0.10 -15.59
CA TRP A 227 17.27 1.00 -16.51
C TRP A 227 17.32 2.47 -16.06
N CYS A 228 17.58 2.75 -14.77
CA CYS A 228 17.78 4.13 -14.29
C CYS A 228 19.18 4.67 -14.60
N THR A 229 20.22 3.85 -14.48
CA THR A 229 21.62 4.26 -14.71
C THR A 229 21.91 4.48 -16.19
N LEU A 230 21.38 3.61 -17.05
CA LEU A 230 21.60 3.65 -18.51
C LEU A 230 20.27 3.56 -19.27
N PRO A 231 19.39 4.58 -19.17
CA PRO A 231 18.08 4.54 -19.81
C PRO A 231 18.22 4.64 -21.33
N THR A 232 17.70 3.64 -22.05
CA THR A 232 17.55 3.69 -23.52
C THR A 232 16.37 4.59 -23.91
N GLU A 233 16.26 4.94 -25.19
CA GLU A 233 15.11 5.71 -25.69
C GLU A 233 13.79 4.97 -25.44
N GLU A 234 13.81 3.64 -25.48
CA GLU A 234 12.66 2.78 -25.24
C GLU A 234 12.24 2.82 -23.77
N VAL A 235 13.19 2.74 -22.83
CA VAL A 235 12.93 2.87 -21.39
C VAL A 235 12.32 4.24 -21.09
N LEU A 236 12.88 5.32 -21.65
CA LEU A 236 12.29 6.67 -21.53
C LEU A 236 10.90 6.74 -22.16
N GLY A 237 10.68 6.02 -23.27
CA GLY A 237 9.36 5.86 -23.86
C GLY A 237 8.36 5.17 -22.94
N ILE A 238 8.78 4.17 -22.15
CA ILE A 238 7.95 3.51 -21.13
C ILE A 238 7.64 4.47 -19.99
N CYS A 239 8.63 5.26 -19.53
CA CYS A 239 8.40 6.36 -18.58
C CYS A 239 7.30 7.31 -19.08
N GLY A 240 7.31 7.64 -20.37
CA GLY A 240 6.29 8.47 -21.03
C GLY A 240 4.87 7.92 -21.03
N LEU A 241 4.68 6.63 -20.74
CA LEU A 241 3.35 6.00 -20.61
C LEU A 241 2.92 5.81 -19.15
N THR A 242 3.80 6.12 -18.21
CA THR A 242 3.67 5.78 -16.80
C THR A 242 2.75 6.75 -16.06
N ALA A 243 1.80 6.19 -15.32
CA ALA A 243 0.97 6.93 -14.37
C ALA A 243 1.58 6.94 -12.95
N TYR A 244 2.25 5.86 -12.55
CA TYR A 244 2.96 5.75 -11.27
C TYR A 244 4.38 5.28 -11.49
N LEU A 245 5.36 6.17 -11.33
CA LEU A 245 6.78 5.85 -11.42
C LEU A 245 7.33 5.60 -10.02
N MET A 246 7.75 4.38 -9.73
CA MET A 246 8.29 3.96 -8.44
C MET A 246 9.81 3.89 -8.54
N LEU A 247 10.51 4.60 -7.66
CA LEU A 247 11.97 4.67 -7.65
C LEU A 247 12.46 4.60 -6.21
N ASN A 248 13.65 4.09 -5.97
CA ASN A 248 14.39 4.37 -4.75
C ASN A 248 15.16 5.69 -4.87
N HIS A 249 15.80 6.12 -3.78
CA HIS A 249 16.54 7.39 -3.76
C HIS A 249 17.63 7.49 -4.84
N ARG A 250 18.38 6.41 -5.07
CA ARG A 250 19.48 6.36 -6.03
C ARG A 250 18.94 6.37 -7.46
N GLU A 251 17.96 5.52 -7.75
CA GLU A 251 17.27 5.43 -9.03
C GLU A 251 16.64 6.78 -9.45
N PHE A 252 16.04 7.50 -8.50
CA PHE A 252 15.49 8.84 -8.73
C PHE A 252 16.53 9.83 -9.24
N HIS A 253 17.74 9.80 -8.69
CA HIS A 253 18.82 10.68 -9.11
C HIS A 253 19.46 10.25 -10.44
N GLU A 254 19.59 8.94 -10.65
CA GLU A 254 20.18 8.37 -11.87
C GLU A 254 19.27 8.62 -13.07
N LEU A 255 17.99 8.21 -12.98
CA LEU A 255 17.02 8.40 -14.05
C LEU A 255 16.77 9.88 -14.35
N GLY A 256 16.77 10.69 -13.29
CA GLY A 256 16.60 12.15 -13.38
C GLY A 256 17.82 12.90 -13.92
N ARG A 257 18.95 12.22 -14.18
CA ARG A 257 20.19 12.79 -14.72
C ARG A 257 20.67 14.02 -13.96
N ARG A 258 20.74 13.90 -12.64
CA ARG A 258 21.15 14.98 -11.73
C ARG A 258 22.45 15.64 -12.18
N ASN A 259 22.41 16.95 -12.41
CA ASN A 259 23.60 17.79 -12.52
C ASN A 259 24.02 18.29 -11.13
N GLY A 260 25.28 18.69 -10.97
CA GLY A 260 25.88 19.05 -9.67
C GLY A 260 25.22 20.22 -8.90
N GLY A 261 24.19 20.86 -9.46
CA GLY A 261 23.40 21.92 -8.82
C GLY A 261 21.90 21.64 -8.73
N ASP A 262 21.39 20.52 -9.26
CA ASP A 262 19.95 20.25 -9.30
C ASP A 262 19.44 19.85 -7.91
N THR A 263 18.33 20.47 -7.51
CA THR A 263 17.56 20.08 -6.32
C THR A 263 16.66 18.89 -6.63
N ASP A 264 16.16 18.20 -5.59
CA ASP A 264 15.19 17.11 -5.78
C ASP A 264 13.92 17.60 -6.50
N GLU A 265 13.53 18.86 -6.29
CA GLU A 265 12.40 19.50 -7.00
C GLU A 265 12.70 19.69 -8.49
N ASP A 266 13.92 20.11 -8.86
CA ASP A 266 14.32 20.25 -10.27
C ASP A 266 14.29 18.91 -10.99
N ILE A 267 14.82 17.88 -10.34
CA ILE A 267 14.85 16.51 -10.84
C ILE A 267 13.41 15.98 -11.03
N ALA A 268 12.57 16.14 -10.01
CA ALA A 268 11.17 15.74 -10.07
C ALA A 268 10.42 16.50 -11.17
N GLY A 269 10.66 17.81 -11.31
CA GLY A 269 10.07 18.64 -12.35
C GLY A 269 10.42 18.17 -13.75
N HIS A 270 11.69 17.81 -13.99
CA HIS A 270 12.11 17.25 -15.27
C HIS A 270 11.46 15.89 -15.56
N LEU A 271 11.47 14.98 -14.58
CA LEU A 271 10.86 13.66 -14.72
C LEU A 271 9.36 13.76 -14.97
N LEU A 272 8.63 14.58 -14.20
CA LEU A 272 7.18 14.78 -14.34
C LEU A 272 6.78 15.29 -15.73
N GLN A 273 7.59 16.15 -16.35
CA GLN A 273 7.35 16.62 -17.73
C GLN A 273 7.45 15.49 -18.77
N GLY A 274 8.23 14.45 -18.47
CA GLY A 274 8.41 13.28 -19.31
C GLY A 274 7.41 12.15 -19.07
N LEU A 275 6.47 12.28 -18.14
CA LEU A 275 5.46 11.25 -17.84
C LEU A 275 4.17 11.42 -18.66
N ALA A 276 3.26 10.46 -18.50
CA ALA A 276 2.05 10.34 -19.34
C ALA A 276 1.15 11.58 -19.35
N ASN A 277 1.01 12.27 -18.22
CA ASN A 277 0.23 13.49 -18.05
C ASN A 277 0.42 14.11 -16.66
N ASP A 278 -0.20 15.27 -16.41
CA ASP A 278 -0.15 16.01 -15.14
C ASP A 278 -0.69 15.26 -13.91
N ARG A 279 -1.42 14.15 -14.08
CA ARG A 279 -1.88 13.30 -12.97
C ARG A 279 -0.89 12.20 -12.61
N SER A 280 0.23 12.10 -13.34
CA SER A 280 1.26 11.10 -13.05
C SER A 280 1.96 11.42 -11.74
N VAL A 281 2.38 10.38 -11.05
CA VAL A 281 2.97 10.47 -9.72
C VAL A 281 4.32 9.78 -9.71
N ILE A 282 5.33 10.42 -9.14
CA ILE A 282 6.62 9.80 -8.84
C ILE A 282 6.66 9.47 -7.36
N VAL A 283 6.99 8.23 -7.02
CA VAL A 283 7.09 7.73 -5.65
C VAL A 283 8.52 7.32 -5.38
N VAL A 284 9.20 8.06 -4.52
CA VAL A 284 10.62 7.85 -4.18
C VAL A 284 10.75 7.22 -2.79
N LYS A 285 11.19 5.97 -2.77
CA LYS A 285 11.43 5.13 -1.59
C LYS A 285 12.76 5.53 -0.92
N ARG A 286 12.73 6.02 0.32
CA ARG A 286 13.93 6.30 1.14
C ARG A 286 13.88 5.59 2.48
N ARG A 287 15.04 5.41 3.12
CA ARG A 287 15.13 4.87 4.48
C ARG A 287 14.34 5.69 5.50
N THR A 288 14.28 7.00 5.32
CA THR A 288 13.59 7.96 6.22
C THR A 288 12.09 8.12 5.93
N GLY A 289 11.60 7.61 4.80
CA GLY A 289 10.21 7.78 4.39
C GLY A 289 10.03 7.76 2.88
N ILE A 290 8.83 8.10 2.44
CA ILE A 290 8.45 8.11 1.02
C ILE A 290 8.21 9.54 0.57
N HIS A 291 8.87 9.95 -0.51
CA HIS A 291 8.58 11.22 -1.18
C HIS A 291 7.64 10.96 -2.34
N VAL A 292 6.62 11.80 -2.49
CA VAL A 292 5.64 11.72 -3.57
C VAL A 292 5.66 13.04 -4.32
N TRP A 293 5.96 12.98 -5.62
CA TRP A 293 6.01 14.15 -6.48
C TRP A 293 4.87 14.14 -7.49
N ARG A 294 4.28 15.31 -7.71
CA ARG A 294 3.18 15.53 -8.66
C ARG A 294 3.29 16.90 -9.30
N SER A 295 2.68 17.06 -10.47
CA SER A 295 2.56 18.36 -11.14
C SER A 295 1.34 19.12 -10.63
N GLU A 296 1.51 20.32 -10.07
CA GLU A 296 0.44 21.27 -9.82
C GLU A 296 0.72 22.59 -10.54
N ASN A 297 -0.15 22.97 -11.48
CA ASN A 297 0.01 24.18 -12.30
C ASN A 297 1.38 24.23 -13.02
N GLY A 298 1.89 23.08 -13.47
CA GLY A 298 3.17 22.97 -14.18
C GLY A 298 4.41 23.05 -13.28
N LYS A 299 4.25 22.95 -11.95
CA LYS A 299 5.34 22.88 -10.99
C LYS A 299 5.34 21.56 -10.24
N ALA A 300 6.52 21.04 -9.94
CA ALA A 300 6.68 19.90 -9.07
C ALA A 300 6.26 20.28 -7.64
N VAL A 301 5.42 19.45 -7.04
CA VAL A 301 5.01 19.57 -5.63
C VAL A 301 5.33 18.27 -4.94
N GLU A 302 5.98 18.38 -3.79
CA GLU A 302 6.36 17.27 -2.94
C GLU A 302 5.35 17.08 -1.80
N ASP A 303 5.05 15.81 -1.52
CA ASP A 303 4.51 15.36 -0.24
C ASP A 303 5.46 14.30 0.35
N PHE A 304 5.87 14.46 1.60
CA PHE A 304 6.79 13.53 2.29
C PHE A 304 6.09 12.78 3.41
N HIS A 305 6.22 11.45 3.41
CA HIS A 305 5.64 10.54 4.40
C HIS A 305 6.75 9.90 5.24
N PRO A 306 7.01 10.41 6.46
CA PRO A 306 8.11 9.92 7.28
C PRO A 306 7.86 8.52 7.84
N GLN A 307 8.94 7.75 8.04
CA GLN A 307 8.93 6.48 8.75
C GLN A 307 10.03 6.43 9.81
N ILE A 308 9.83 5.59 10.83
CA ILE A 308 10.86 5.35 11.85
C ILE A 308 11.94 4.49 11.20
N VAL A 309 13.17 5.00 11.22
CA VAL A 309 14.33 4.27 10.70
C VAL A 309 14.68 3.17 11.70
N LEU A 310 14.63 1.91 11.25
CA LEU A 310 15.17 0.78 12.01
C LEU A 310 16.70 0.86 12.04
N ALA A 311 17.29 0.51 13.18
CA ALA A 311 18.74 0.35 13.28
C ALA A 311 19.20 -0.89 12.49
N ASP A 312 20.45 -0.90 12.00
CA ASP A 312 20.93 -1.96 11.08
C ASP A 312 20.90 -3.35 11.73
N ASP A 313 21.02 -3.44 13.06
CA ASP A 313 20.90 -4.66 13.85
C ASP A 313 19.45 -5.17 14.01
N GLN A 314 18.46 -4.37 13.59
CA GLN A 314 17.04 -4.74 13.57
C GLN A 314 16.56 -5.14 12.16
N ILE A 315 17.42 -5.05 11.15
CA ILE A 315 17.10 -5.38 9.75
C ILE A 315 17.61 -6.79 9.47
N GLU A 316 16.72 -7.78 9.55
CA GLU A 316 17.05 -9.18 9.26
C GLU A 316 17.15 -9.45 7.75
N ASP A 317 16.24 -8.88 6.95
CA ASP A 317 16.26 -8.95 5.49
C ASP A 317 15.62 -7.69 4.88
N ALA A 318 16.34 -7.03 3.97
CA ALA A 318 15.86 -5.88 3.22
C ALA A 318 15.46 -6.25 1.77
N THR A 319 15.67 -7.50 1.36
CA THR A 319 15.38 -8.00 0.01
C THR A 319 13.89 -7.91 -0.29
N GLY A 320 13.55 -7.35 -1.46
CA GLY A 320 12.15 -7.25 -1.89
C GLY A 320 11.31 -6.25 -1.11
N ALA A 321 11.87 -5.46 -0.18
CA ALA A 321 11.11 -4.43 0.56
C ALA A 321 10.45 -3.40 -0.37
N GLY A 322 11.11 -3.08 -1.50
CA GLY A 322 10.55 -2.25 -2.56
C GLY A 322 9.35 -2.90 -3.26
N ASP A 323 9.39 -4.21 -3.49
CA ASP A 323 8.32 -4.97 -4.14
C ASP A 323 7.08 -5.10 -3.22
N VAL A 324 7.31 -5.30 -1.91
CA VAL A 324 6.26 -5.28 -0.88
C VAL A 324 5.60 -3.90 -0.81
N PHE A 325 6.40 -2.84 -0.88
CA PHE A 325 5.87 -1.48 -0.97
C PHE A 325 5.03 -1.29 -2.24
N ALA A 326 5.52 -1.75 -3.41
CA ALA A 326 4.79 -1.69 -4.66
C ALA A 326 3.44 -2.43 -4.56
N ALA A 327 3.41 -3.63 -3.98
CA ALA A 327 2.19 -4.39 -3.71
C ALA A 327 1.19 -3.60 -2.84
N GLY A 328 1.67 -2.96 -1.77
CA GLY A 328 0.85 -2.12 -0.90
C GLY A 328 0.24 -0.93 -1.64
N LEU A 329 1.02 -0.23 -2.47
CA LEU A 329 0.51 0.87 -3.29
C LEU A 329 -0.52 0.36 -4.30
N LEU A 330 -0.20 -0.72 -5.01
CA LEU A 330 -1.08 -1.34 -6.01
C LEU A 330 -2.42 -1.73 -5.40
N ALA A 331 -2.44 -2.34 -4.21
CA ALA A 331 -3.67 -2.70 -3.50
C ALA A 331 -4.60 -1.49 -3.24
N VAL A 332 -4.04 -0.32 -2.95
CA VAL A 332 -4.81 0.93 -2.73
C VAL A 332 -5.30 1.52 -4.04
N LEU A 333 -4.46 1.54 -5.08
CA LEU A 333 -4.86 1.94 -6.43
C LEU A 333 -6.01 1.08 -6.98
N THR A 334 -6.11 -0.12 -6.43
CA THR A 334 -6.98 -1.20 -6.88
C THR A 334 -8.25 -1.38 -6.03
N SER A 335 -8.45 -0.57 -5.00
CA SER A 335 -9.63 -0.71 -4.17
C SER A 335 -10.55 0.49 -4.29
N ASP A 336 -11.63 0.31 -5.03
CA ASP A 336 -12.75 1.27 -5.04
C ASP A 336 -13.32 1.43 -3.63
N ARG A 337 -13.25 0.40 -2.79
CA ARG A 337 -13.72 0.44 -1.39
C ARG A 337 -12.80 1.29 -0.51
N LEU A 338 -11.47 1.16 -0.64
CA LEU A 338 -10.49 2.01 0.06
C LEU A 338 -10.50 3.45 -0.48
N GLN A 339 -10.69 3.65 -1.79
CA GLN A 339 -10.80 4.98 -2.42
C GLN A 339 -12.15 5.66 -2.15
N VAL A 340 -13.26 4.92 -2.02
CA VAL A 340 -14.57 5.48 -1.63
C VAL A 340 -14.59 5.80 -0.14
N GLU A 341 -13.94 5.02 0.72
CA GLU A 341 -13.86 5.34 2.16
C GLU A 341 -12.98 6.57 2.40
N LEU A 342 -11.78 6.60 1.80
CA LEU A 342 -10.88 7.78 1.83
C LEU A 342 -11.47 8.98 1.08
N GLY A 343 -12.13 8.75 -0.06
CA GLY A 343 -12.77 9.78 -0.89
C GLY A 343 -14.08 10.31 -0.31
N SER A 344 -14.84 9.51 0.45
CA SER A 344 -16.05 9.96 1.16
C SER A 344 -15.68 10.77 2.39
N LEU A 345 -14.66 10.34 3.13
CA LEU A 345 -14.12 11.11 4.25
C LEU A 345 -13.51 12.44 3.77
N LEU A 346 -12.74 12.41 2.67
CA LEU A 346 -12.23 13.62 2.04
C LEU A 346 -13.37 14.50 1.52
N GLY A 347 -14.33 13.93 0.79
CA GLY A 347 -15.51 14.62 0.25
C GLY A 347 -16.37 15.29 1.32
N MET A 348 -16.60 14.65 2.46
CA MET A 348 -17.30 15.24 3.61
C MET A 348 -16.53 16.40 4.24
N THR A 349 -15.20 16.26 4.34
CA THR A 349 -14.33 17.29 4.93
C THR A 349 -14.26 18.52 4.03
N LEU A 350 -14.17 18.33 2.71
CA LEU A 350 -14.22 19.38 1.70
C LEU A 350 -15.61 20.04 1.60
N ALA A 351 -16.69 19.26 1.73
CA ALA A 351 -18.06 19.78 1.78
C ALA A 351 -18.30 20.66 3.02
N ARG A 352 -17.83 20.25 4.21
CA ARG A 352 -17.89 21.08 5.44
C ARG A 352 -17.08 22.36 5.31
N HIS A 353 -15.91 22.32 4.66
CA HIS A 353 -15.11 23.52 4.41
C HIS A 353 -15.85 24.50 3.50
N LYS A 354 -16.44 24.03 2.39
CA LYS A 354 -17.22 24.87 1.46
C LYS A 354 -18.50 25.44 2.09
N LEU A 355 -19.17 24.70 2.98
CA LEU A 355 -20.35 25.17 3.70
C LEU A 355 -20.02 26.26 4.76
N ARG A 356 -18.77 26.32 5.24
CA ARG A 356 -18.30 27.32 6.22
C ARG A 356 -17.81 28.63 5.59
N TYR A 357 -17.49 28.66 4.30
CA TYR A 357 -16.91 29.84 3.64
C TYR A 357 -17.65 30.14 2.33
N VAL A 358 -18.44 31.22 2.30
CA VAL A 358 -19.21 31.63 1.12
C VAL A 358 -18.34 32.45 0.17
N GLY A 359 -18.41 32.14 -1.14
CA GLY A 359 -17.67 32.84 -2.20
C GLY A 359 -16.26 32.29 -2.48
N SER A 360 -15.47 32.98 -3.30
CA SER A 360 -14.17 32.53 -3.84
C SER A 360 -13.10 32.12 -2.80
N HIS A 361 -13.33 32.39 -1.51
CA HIS A 361 -12.49 31.95 -0.39
C HIS A 361 -12.74 30.49 0.04
N GLY A 362 -13.89 29.89 -0.31
CA GLY A 362 -14.19 28.50 0.02
C GLY A 362 -13.40 27.46 -0.78
N HIS A 363 -12.71 27.88 -1.86
CA HIS A 363 -11.91 26.99 -2.71
C HIS A 363 -10.42 27.00 -2.37
N GLY A 364 -9.89 28.09 -1.79
CA GLY A 364 -8.46 28.22 -1.49
C GLY A 364 -7.93 27.33 -0.34
N GLY A 365 -8.80 26.89 0.59
CA GLY A 365 -8.41 26.10 1.77
C GLY A 365 -8.58 24.58 1.63
N LEU A 366 -9.14 24.10 0.52
CA LEU A 366 -9.46 22.68 0.29
C LEU A 366 -8.21 21.78 0.29
N ALA A 367 -7.10 22.29 -0.22
CA ALA A 367 -5.83 21.56 -0.26
C ALA A 367 -5.24 21.31 1.14
N ALA A 368 -5.30 22.29 2.04
CA ALA A 368 -4.80 22.14 3.42
C ALA A 368 -5.63 21.12 4.21
N VAL A 369 -6.96 21.19 4.06
CA VAL A 369 -7.92 20.27 4.68
C VAL A 369 -7.71 18.82 4.22
N THR A 370 -7.34 18.62 2.95
CA THR A 370 -6.99 17.31 2.39
C THR A 370 -5.72 16.74 3.03
N LYS A 371 -4.70 17.58 3.25
CA LYS A 371 -3.40 17.19 3.83
C LYS A 371 -3.47 16.83 5.33
N ASP A 372 -4.40 17.43 6.07
CA ASP A 372 -4.62 17.09 7.49
C ASP A 372 -5.39 15.78 7.64
N PHE A 373 -6.34 15.51 6.74
CA PHE A 373 -7.13 14.28 6.72
C PHE A 373 -6.26 13.02 6.50
N ILE A 374 -5.29 13.09 5.58
CA ILE A 374 -4.38 11.96 5.28
C ILE A 374 -3.47 11.65 6.48
N ARG A 375 -2.99 12.67 7.21
CA ARG A 375 -2.07 12.52 8.35
C ARG A 375 -2.70 11.82 9.56
N SER A 376 -3.98 12.05 9.85
CA SER A 376 -4.64 11.46 11.01
C SER A 376 -4.96 9.97 10.83
N HIS A 377 -5.15 9.53 9.58
CA HIS A 377 -5.50 8.15 9.26
C HIS A 377 -4.28 7.20 9.31
N ASP A 378 -3.09 7.69 8.93
CA ASP A 378 -1.83 6.93 9.01
C ASP A 378 -1.36 6.66 10.45
N ALA A 379 -1.69 7.54 11.39
CA ALA A 379 -1.32 7.37 12.80
C ALA A 379 -2.19 6.31 13.51
N ALA A 380 -3.45 6.17 13.14
CA ALA A 380 -4.41 5.22 13.74
C ALA A 380 -4.11 3.76 13.36
N ARG A 381 -3.48 3.53 12.20
CA ARG A 381 -3.18 2.19 11.66
C ARG A 381 -1.97 1.50 12.32
N ARG A 382 -1.04 2.24 12.91
CA ARG A 382 0.29 1.71 13.36
C ARG A 382 0.32 1.20 14.81
N ALA A 383 -0.75 1.35 15.59
CA ALA A 383 -0.74 1.10 17.04
C ALA A 383 -1.70 -0.02 17.50
N ALA A 384 -1.80 -1.14 16.78
CA ALA A 384 -2.65 -2.27 17.16
C ALA A 384 -2.05 -3.12 18.31
N ALA A 385 -2.00 -2.54 19.51
CA ALA A 385 -2.43 -3.20 20.74
C ALA A 385 -3.65 -2.39 21.21
N LEU A 386 -4.84 -2.97 21.14
CA LEU A 386 -6.09 -2.22 21.34
C LEU A 386 -6.09 -1.51 22.70
N PRO A 387 -6.36 -0.19 22.74
CA PRO A 387 -6.71 0.50 23.97
C PRO A 387 -7.99 -0.11 24.57
N ALA A 388 -7.97 -0.48 25.85
CA ALA A 388 -9.04 -1.27 26.48
C ALA A 388 -10.17 -0.41 27.12
N GLY A 389 -10.41 0.81 26.65
CA GLY A 389 -11.42 1.72 27.20
C GLY A 389 -12.72 1.83 26.39
N VAL A 390 -13.79 2.23 27.07
CA VAL A 390 -15.07 2.62 26.44
C VAL A 390 -15.31 4.11 26.64
N PHE A 391 -15.52 4.85 25.56
CA PHE A 391 -15.93 6.25 25.64
C PHE A 391 -17.45 6.36 25.74
N ILE A 392 -17.96 7.20 26.63
CA ILE A 392 -19.39 7.54 26.72
C ILE A 392 -19.59 9.02 26.38
N ALA A 393 -20.22 9.24 25.23
CA ALA A 393 -20.74 10.54 24.82
C ALA A 393 -22.12 10.75 25.46
N HIS A 394 -22.37 11.89 26.10
CA HIS A 394 -23.63 12.10 26.82
C HIS A 394 -24.12 13.55 26.91
N GLY A 395 -25.42 13.68 27.17
CA GLY A 395 -26.12 14.94 27.42
C GLY A 395 -25.89 15.53 28.81
N ARG A 396 -26.80 16.39 29.28
CA ARG A 396 -26.87 16.80 30.70
C ARG A 396 -27.48 15.71 31.57
N SER A 397 -28.25 14.81 30.96
CA SER A 397 -29.00 13.77 31.64
C SER A 397 -28.07 12.89 32.46
N PRO A 398 -28.42 12.50 33.69
CA PRO A 398 -27.63 11.55 34.46
C PRO A 398 -27.75 10.10 33.99
N GLU A 399 -28.61 9.79 32.99
CA GLU A 399 -28.87 8.41 32.53
C GLU A 399 -27.58 7.68 32.07
N TRP A 400 -26.59 8.41 31.53
CA TRP A 400 -25.31 7.82 31.12
C TRP A 400 -24.51 7.22 32.28
N LEU A 401 -24.74 7.64 33.53
CA LEU A 401 -24.09 7.07 34.71
C LEU A 401 -24.50 5.61 34.92
N ALA A 402 -25.74 5.25 34.55
CA ALA A 402 -26.20 3.87 34.60
C ALA A 402 -25.46 3.01 33.55
N VAL A 403 -25.26 3.55 32.34
CA VAL A 403 -24.48 2.92 31.26
C VAL A 403 -23.03 2.72 31.69
N LYS A 404 -22.40 3.76 32.26
CA LYS A 404 -21.05 3.67 32.82
C LYS A 404 -20.95 2.56 33.85
N SER A 405 -21.83 2.55 34.85
CA SER A 405 -21.81 1.52 35.90
C SER A 405 -22.06 0.12 35.34
N PHE A 406 -22.85 -0.03 34.29
CA PHE A 406 -23.07 -1.31 33.63
C PHE A 406 -21.79 -1.82 32.97
N VAL A 407 -21.12 -1.00 32.15
CA VAL A 407 -19.89 -1.36 31.44
C VAL A 407 -18.76 -1.73 32.41
N GLU A 408 -18.52 -0.89 33.42
CA GLU A 408 -17.47 -1.11 34.42
C GLU A 408 -17.70 -2.39 35.22
N ARG A 409 -18.94 -2.65 35.67
CA ARG A 409 -19.25 -3.83 36.52
C ARG A 409 -19.40 -5.13 35.74
N ARG A 410 -19.82 -5.07 34.48
CA ARG A 410 -20.12 -6.26 33.67
C ARG A 410 -18.92 -6.75 32.87
N PHE A 411 -18.10 -5.82 32.37
CA PHE A 411 -16.97 -6.10 31.48
C PHE A 411 -15.62 -5.69 32.07
N GLY A 412 -15.59 -5.01 33.22
CA GLY A 412 -14.33 -4.56 33.85
C GLY A 412 -13.57 -3.52 33.04
N LEU A 413 -14.22 -2.88 32.05
CA LEU A 413 -13.58 -1.92 31.14
C LEU A 413 -13.56 -0.53 31.78
N PRO A 414 -12.43 0.20 31.71
CA PRO A 414 -12.39 1.61 32.07
C PRO A 414 -13.33 2.42 31.16
N VAL A 415 -14.17 3.24 31.77
CA VAL A 415 -15.10 4.12 31.07
C VAL A 415 -14.65 5.57 31.18
N TYR A 416 -14.56 6.22 30.03
CA TYR A 416 -14.19 7.63 29.91
C TYR A 416 -15.38 8.44 29.38
N SER A 417 -15.51 9.68 29.85
CA SER A 417 -16.41 10.71 29.33
C SER A 417 -15.65 12.04 29.28
N PHE A 418 -16.20 13.05 28.63
CA PHE A 418 -15.54 14.35 28.50
C PHE A 418 -15.12 14.96 29.86
N GLU A 419 -15.92 14.75 30.91
CA GLU A 419 -15.69 15.21 32.28
C GLU A 419 -14.73 14.33 33.09
N SER A 420 -14.23 13.23 32.52
CA SER A 420 -13.34 12.31 33.25
C SER A 420 -11.98 12.93 33.56
N ASP A 421 -11.51 13.86 32.73
CA ASP A 421 -10.24 14.57 32.91
C ASP A 421 -10.42 16.09 32.92
N SER A 422 -9.51 16.80 33.59
CA SER A 422 -9.47 18.26 33.61
C SER A 422 -8.62 18.80 32.46
N TRP A 423 -9.27 19.29 31.40
CA TRP A 423 -8.61 19.66 30.13
C TRP A 423 -8.01 21.08 30.08
N GLY A 424 -8.12 21.87 31.15
CA GLY A 424 -7.54 23.23 31.21
C GLY A 424 -8.07 24.15 30.09
N SER A 425 -7.16 24.87 29.41
CA SER A 425 -7.48 25.76 28.27
C SER A 425 -7.36 25.07 26.91
N ARG A 426 -7.23 23.74 26.86
CA ARG A 426 -7.07 23.00 25.62
C ARG A 426 -8.39 22.92 24.85
N PRO A 427 -8.36 22.91 23.50
CA PRO A 427 -9.56 22.75 22.70
C PRO A 427 -10.24 21.39 22.97
N VAL A 428 -11.58 21.38 22.99
CA VAL A 428 -12.43 20.17 23.13
C VAL A 428 -12.03 19.06 22.14
N THR A 429 -11.54 19.43 20.95
CA THR A 429 -11.09 18.50 19.92
C THR A 429 -9.80 17.74 20.30
N GLU A 430 -8.89 18.36 21.05
CA GLU A 430 -7.68 17.71 21.53
C GLU A 430 -8.01 16.68 22.62
N ALA A 431 -8.95 17.01 23.51
CA ALA A 431 -9.48 16.11 24.52
C ALA A 431 -10.15 14.87 23.91
N LEU A 432 -11.01 15.06 22.91
CA LEU A 432 -11.66 13.93 22.21
C LEU A 432 -10.66 13.07 21.43
N THR A 433 -9.57 13.64 20.91
CA THR A 433 -8.52 12.87 20.21
C THR A 433 -7.78 11.93 21.15
N ASP A 434 -7.53 12.35 22.39
CA ASP A 434 -6.93 11.49 23.41
C ASP A 434 -7.86 10.33 23.78
N TYR A 435 -9.17 10.57 23.91
CA TYR A 435 -10.14 9.48 24.14
C TYR A 435 -10.25 8.52 22.95
N LEU A 436 -10.14 9.01 21.71
CA LEU A 436 -10.08 8.16 20.51
C LEU A 436 -8.87 7.21 20.53
N GLN A 437 -7.75 7.64 21.11
CA GLN A 437 -6.55 6.81 21.27
C GLN A 437 -6.58 5.90 22.50
N ARG A 438 -7.40 6.20 23.53
CA ARG A 438 -7.50 5.42 24.77
C ARG A 438 -8.64 4.41 24.78
N CYS A 439 -9.63 4.57 23.90
CA CYS A 439 -10.78 3.70 23.80
C CYS A 439 -10.72 2.85 22.53
N SER A 440 -11.53 1.78 22.50
CA SER A 440 -11.73 0.94 21.30
C SER A 440 -13.20 0.70 20.98
N PHE A 441 -14.09 1.35 21.75
CA PHE A 441 -15.54 1.28 21.63
C PHE A 441 -16.16 2.56 22.19
N ALA A 442 -17.29 3.00 21.63
CA ALA A 442 -18.02 4.17 22.11
C ALA A 442 -19.52 3.90 22.30
N ILE A 443 -20.11 4.52 23.31
CA ILE A 443 -21.54 4.49 23.58
C ILE A 443 -22.05 5.92 23.66
N CYS A 444 -23.03 6.27 22.83
CA CYS A 444 -23.56 7.61 22.75
C CYS A 444 -24.99 7.65 23.29
N VAL A 445 -25.20 8.41 24.37
CA VAL A 445 -26.49 8.52 25.07
C VAL A 445 -27.17 9.82 24.66
N LEU A 446 -28.23 9.70 23.86
CA LEU A 446 -29.06 10.81 23.38
C LEU A 446 -30.30 10.92 24.25
N THR A 447 -30.46 12.06 24.89
CA THR A 447 -31.63 12.42 25.70
C THR A 447 -32.22 13.72 25.17
N ALA A 448 -33.55 13.84 25.17
CA ALA A 448 -34.27 15.00 24.62
C ALA A 448 -34.23 16.18 25.62
N GLU A 449 -33.16 16.96 25.61
CA GLU A 449 -32.86 17.93 26.67
C GLU A 449 -32.67 19.38 26.21
N ASP A 450 -32.31 19.61 24.94
CA ASP A 450 -32.12 20.98 24.44
C ASP A 450 -33.42 21.49 23.80
N ALA A 451 -33.93 22.62 24.27
CA ALA A 451 -35.08 23.28 23.67
C ALA A 451 -34.66 24.12 22.46
N THR A 452 -35.25 23.85 21.30
CA THR A 452 -35.15 24.71 20.11
C THR A 452 -35.92 26.01 20.33
N GLY A 453 -35.66 27.05 19.51
CA GLY A 453 -36.39 28.33 19.56
C GLY A 453 -37.92 28.19 19.42
N ASP A 454 -38.38 27.05 18.89
CA ASP A 454 -39.80 26.70 18.70
C ASP A 454 -40.33 25.72 19.78
N GLY A 455 -39.56 25.44 20.84
CA GLY A 455 -39.99 24.63 21.98
C GLY A 455 -39.92 23.11 21.81
N GLN A 456 -39.42 22.60 20.67
CA GLN A 456 -39.14 21.18 20.48
C GLN A 456 -37.85 20.78 21.20
N LEU A 457 -37.87 19.63 21.88
CA LEU A 457 -36.70 19.05 22.56
C LEU A 457 -35.88 18.22 21.57
N VAL A 458 -34.59 18.52 21.44
CA VAL A 458 -33.64 17.82 20.58
C VAL A 458 -32.47 17.26 21.40
N ALA A 459 -31.78 16.23 20.90
CA ALA A 459 -30.53 15.82 21.55
C ALA A 459 -29.51 16.94 21.51
N ARG A 460 -28.63 16.92 22.51
CA ARG A 460 -27.42 17.73 22.49
C ARG A 460 -26.61 17.48 21.25
N GLN A 461 -26.35 18.56 20.50
CA GLN A 461 -25.55 18.51 19.29
C GLN A 461 -24.15 17.94 19.51
N ASN A 462 -23.58 18.09 20.70
CA ASN A 462 -22.26 17.55 21.03
C ASN A 462 -22.24 16.01 20.95
N VAL A 463 -23.28 15.33 21.45
CA VAL A 463 -23.38 13.86 21.42
C VAL A 463 -23.54 13.37 19.98
N ILE A 464 -24.34 14.08 19.16
CA ILE A 464 -24.50 13.77 17.73
C ILE A 464 -23.16 13.90 16.99
N HIS A 465 -22.38 14.95 17.30
CA HIS A 465 -21.05 15.12 16.72
C HIS A 465 -20.07 14.03 17.15
N GLU A 466 -20.14 13.57 18.40
CA GLU A 466 -19.31 12.50 18.93
C GLU A 466 -19.67 11.14 18.29
N ILE A 467 -20.95 10.83 18.02
CA ILE A 467 -21.34 9.63 17.24
C ILE A 467 -20.57 9.57 15.93
N GLY A 468 -20.64 10.66 15.14
CA GLY A 468 -19.97 10.70 13.84
C GLY A 468 -18.45 10.65 13.94
N LEU A 469 -17.87 11.30 14.96
CA LEU A 469 -16.43 11.29 15.21
C LEU A 469 -15.91 9.88 15.53
N PHE A 470 -16.57 9.19 16.45
CA PHE A 470 -16.17 7.86 16.88
C PHE A 470 -16.48 6.79 15.82
N GLN A 471 -17.59 6.91 15.06
CA GLN A 471 -17.88 6.00 13.94
C GLN A 471 -16.86 6.16 12.82
N GLY A 472 -16.43 7.40 12.54
CA GLY A 472 -15.39 7.68 11.56
C GLY A 472 -14.00 7.17 11.95
N HIS A 473 -13.76 6.88 13.24
CA HIS A 473 -12.47 6.38 13.73
C HIS A 473 -12.45 4.87 13.96
N TYR A 474 -13.51 4.29 14.56
CA TYR A 474 -13.56 2.87 14.91
C TYR A 474 -14.36 2.00 13.94
N GLY A 475 -15.14 2.59 13.04
CA GLY A 475 -16.16 1.87 12.27
C GLY A 475 -17.50 1.82 13.01
N PHE A 476 -18.58 1.58 12.26
CA PHE A 476 -19.95 1.71 12.75
C PHE A 476 -20.32 0.69 13.83
N ASP A 477 -19.79 -0.53 13.74
CA ASP A 477 -20.07 -1.64 14.65
C ASP A 477 -19.39 -1.51 16.01
N ARG A 478 -18.51 -0.50 16.18
CA ARG A 478 -17.83 -0.15 17.43
C ARG A 478 -18.40 1.09 18.11
N VAL A 479 -19.52 1.63 17.60
CA VAL A 479 -20.23 2.76 18.20
C VAL A 479 -21.71 2.45 18.34
N ILE A 480 -22.18 2.42 19.58
CA ILE A 480 -23.59 2.15 19.90
C ILE A 480 -24.30 3.43 20.31
N VAL A 481 -25.50 3.62 19.78
CA VAL A 481 -26.35 4.75 20.12
C VAL A 481 -27.51 4.30 20.99
N LEU A 482 -27.69 4.94 22.14
CA LEU A 482 -28.83 4.77 23.02
C LEU A 482 -29.65 6.06 22.94
N ALA A 483 -30.87 6.00 22.39
CA ALA A 483 -31.69 7.19 22.16
C ALA A 483 -32.99 7.20 22.96
N GLU A 484 -33.25 8.27 23.71
CA GLU A 484 -34.52 8.45 24.41
C GLU A 484 -35.68 8.59 23.41
N ASP A 485 -36.81 7.95 23.68
CA ASP A 485 -38.02 8.03 22.85
C ASP A 485 -38.46 9.50 22.68
N GLY A 486 -38.74 9.89 21.45
CA GLY A 486 -39.06 11.29 21.09
C GLY A 486 -37.83 12.13 20.73
N CYS A 487 -36.63 11.54 20.76
CA CYS A 487 -35.41 12.18 20.28
C CYS A 487 -35.15 11.86 18.79
N GLU A 488 -35.66 12.70 17.87
CA GLU A 488 -35.60 12.46 16.41
C GLU A 488 -34.23 12.76 15.76
N SER A 489 -33.17 12.89 16.56
CA SER A 489 -31.86 13.39 16.12
C SER A 489 -30.80 12.30 15.92
N VAL A 490 -31.21 11.03 15.78
CA VAL A 490 -30.29 9.93 15.46
C VAL A 490 -29.90 10.00 13.97
N PRO A 491 -28.60 10.00 13.64
CA PRO A 491 -28.17 9.95 12.24
C PRO A 491 -28.58 8.63 11.56
N LEU A 492 -29.13 8.69 10.34
CA LEU A 492 -29.51 7.51 9.52
C LEU A 492 -28.45 6.39 9.48
N PRO A 493 -27.13 6.68 9.32
CA PRO A 493 -26.10 5.62 9.31
C PRO A 493 -25.90 4.90 10.65
N ALA A 494 -26.34 5.52 11.76
CA ALA A 494 -26.26 4.95 13.09
C ALA A 494 -27.51 4.14 13.47
N GLU A 495 -28.61 4.22 12.70
CA GLU A 495 -29.86 3.49 12.98
C GLU A 495 -29.66 1.97 13.19
N PRO A 496 -28.85 1.26 12.38
CA PRO A 496 -28.61 -0.18 12.60
C PRO A 496 -27.90 -0.49 13.93
N TYR A 497 -27.25 0.52 14.53
CA TYR A 497 -26.48 0.44 15.75
C TYR A 497 -27.16 1.19 16.91
N THR A 498 -28.44 1.55 16.75
CA THR A 498 -29.22 2.31 17.72
C THR A 498 -30.22 1.43 18.47
N SER A 499 -30.33 1.63 19.78
CA SER A 499 -31.44 1.14 20.61
C SER A 499 -32.16 2.33 21.23
N THR A 500 -33.49 2.37 21.12
CA THR A 500 -34.27 3.41 21.80
C THR A 500 -34.68 3.00 23.22
N PHE A 501 -35.00 3.98 24.06
CA PHE A 501 -35.47 3.76 25.42
C PHE A 501 -36.47 4.83 25.90
N PRO A 502 -37.49 4.48 26.70
CA PRO A 502 -38.37 5.49 27.30
C PRO A 502 -37.62 6.40 28.26
N ARG A 503 -38.09 7.64 28.41
CA ARG A 503 -37.54 8.58 29.40
C ARG A 503 -37.44 7.96 30.79
N HIS A 504 -36.27 8.07 31.41
CA HIS A 504 -35.93 7.45 32.70
C HIS A 504 -35.87 5.91 32.75
N ALA A 505 -35.66 5.27 31.59
CA ALA A 505 -35.59 3.81 31.49
C ALA A 505 -34.45 3.32 30.57
N ILE A 506 -33.26 3.95 30.63
CA ILE A 506 -32.10 3.58 29.80
C ILE A 506 -31.61 2.14 30.05
N ASP A 507 -31.87 1.58 31.23
CA ASP A 507 -31.53 0.22 31.62
C ASP A 507 -32.15 -0.85 30.69
N ARG A 508 -33.27 -0.51 30.03
CA ARG A 508 -33.90 -1.39 29.02
C ARG A 508 -32.99 -1.67 27.83
N THR A 509 -31.99 -0.82 27.58
CA THR A 509 -31.01 -1.00 26.49
C THR A 509 -29.88 -1.95 26.84
N PHE A 510 -29.70 -2.33 28.11
CA PHE A 510 -28.50 -3.04 28.55
C PHE A 510 -28.37 -4.44 27.96
N TRP A 511 -29.48 -5.11 27.64
CA TRP A 511 -29.43 -6.38 26.92
C TRP A 511 -28.82 -6.22 25.51
N TYR A 512 -29.20 -5.16 24.81
CA TYR A 512 -28.66 -4.84 23.49
C TYR A 512 -27.18 -4.44 23.59
N LEU A 513 -26.83 -3.63 24.60
CA LEU A 513 -25.46 -3.20 24.86
C LEU A 513 -24.53 -4.37 25.24
N ASP A 514 -25.00 -5.32 26.05
CA ASP A 514 -24.27 -6.54 26.43
C ASP A 514 -23.87 -7.34 25.18
N ARG A 515 -24.81 -7.53 24.25
CA ARG A 515 -24.59 -8.24 22.98
C ARG A 515 -23.64 -7.49 22.04
N ALA A 516 -23.78 -6.18 21.95
CA ALA A 516 -22.91 -5.35 21.12
C ALA A 516 -21.45 -5.43 21.57
N LEU A 517 -21.20 -5.34 22.88
CA LEU A 517 -19.85 -5.44 23.44
C LEU A 517 -19.24 -6.85 23.26
N GLN A 518 -20.02 -7.91 23.49
CA GLN A 518 -19.56 -9.28 23.24
C GLN A 518 -19.18 -9.52 21.77
N ASN A 519 -19.97 -9.01 20.82
CA ASN A 519 -19.70 -9.16 19.40
C ASN A 519 -18.40 -8.46 18.96
N GLN A 520 -17.95 -7.44 19.72
CA GLN A 520 -16.67 -6.76 19.49
C GLN A 520 -15.48 -7.39 20.24
N GLY A 521 -15.69 -8.54 20.86
CA GLY A 521 -14.63 -9.31 21.53
C GLY A 521 -14.42 -8.95 23.00
N PHE A 522 -15.27 -8.11 23.61
CA PHE A 522 -15.19 -7.85 25.04
C PHE A 522 -15.82 -9.01 25.84
N SER A 523 -15.09 -9.50 26.83
CA SER A 523 -15.54 -10.60 27.70
C SER A 523 -16.06 -10.08 29.03
N HIS A 524 -16.96 -10.81 29.66
CA HIS A 524 -17.36 -10.52 31.03
C HIS A 524 -16.20 -10.75 32.00
N ILE A 525 -16.20 -10.01 33.11
CA ILE A 525 -15.34 -10.28 34.26
C ILE A 525 -15.89 -11.38 35.16
#